data_AF-Q6YCS0-F1
#
_entry.id   AF-Q6YCS0-F1
#
_cell.length_a   1.000
_cell.length_b   1.000
_cell.length_c   1.000
_cell.angle_alpha   90.00
_cell.angle_beta   90.00
_cell.angle_gamma   90.00
#
_symmetry.space_group_name_H-M   'P 1'
#
loop_
_entity.id
_entity.type
_entity.pdbx_description
1 polymer ?
#
loop_
_entity_poly.entity_id
_entity_poly.type
_entity_poly.pdbx_seq_one_letter_code
_entity_poly.pdbx_strand_id
1 'polypeptide(L)'
;GGKLGYKQTDIAGTGLTFDIAFKFASNTDWEGKDSQGKAPAGANHSKYGLGGDILFGWERTREDGVQEYIKVELTGNSTLSSGYATARPPAPANNAILWDVGAKVSMRLWGLCALAATDVGRKKDGAQGTVDADALLTLGYRWFSAGGYFASQASNVFQGVFLTNAMDMLQHDCAAYIKLETKGSDPDTSFLEGLDLGVDVRTYMPVHWKALARARPQAPAAANIHFPVYGKVWGSYRHDMGEYGWVKVYANLYGGTNKKNDAAPATKWKAEYCGYYECGVVVSPLEK
;
A
#
# COMPACT_ATOMS: atom_id res chain seq x y z
N GLY A 1 -8.58 12.73 -21.03
CA GLY A 1 -7.56 13.42 -20.21
C GLY A 1 -6.25 13.42 -20.95
N GLY A 2 -5.30 14.28 -20.56
CA GLY A 2 -3.97 14.38 -21.15
C GLY A 2 -2.88 14.56 -20.08
N LYS A 3 -1.67 14.09 -20.37
CA LYS A 3 -0.46 14.29 -19.55
C LYS A 3 0.53 15.09 -20.39
N LEU A 4 1.00 16.22 -19.88
CA LEU A 4 2.10 16.98 -20.47
C LEU A 4 3.24 17.01 -19.47
N GLY A 5 4.44 16.64 -19.90
CA GLY A 5 5.57 16.59 -19.01
C GLY A 5 6.91 16.66 -19.71
N TYR A 6 7.94 16.83 -18.92
CA TYR A 6 9.33 16.79 -19.31
C TYR A 6 10.01 15.68 -18.52
N LYS A 7 10.74 14.82 -19.22
CA LYS A 7 11.54 13.76 -18.62
C LYS A 7 12.93 13.77 -19.22
N GLN A 8 13.94 13.83 -18.36
CA GLN A 8 15.32 13.54 -18.72
C GLN A 8 15.90 12.55 -17.73
N THR A 9 16.42 11.45 -18.26
CA THR A 9 17.13 10.42 -17.51
C THR A 9 18.62 10.54 -17.79
N ASP A 10 19.44 10.22 -16.79
CA ASP A 10 20.89 10.23 -16.87
C ASP A 10 21.47 11.55 -17.42
N ILE A 11 21.13 12.65 -16.75
CA ILE A 11 21.54 14.01 -17.13
C ILE A 11 23.08 14.07 -17.15
N ALA A 12 23.64 14.24 -18.35
CA ALA A 12 25.09 14.33 -18.59
C ALA A 12 25.90 13.12 -18.07
N GLY A 13 25.32 11.92 -18.01
CA GLY A 13 26.01 10.71 -17.54
C GLY A 13 26.23 10.66 -16.02
N THR A 14 25.53 11.50 -15.26
CA THR A 14 25.69 11.59 -13.80
C THR A 14 24.81 10.60 -13.02
N GLY A 15 23.91 9.89 -13.70
CA GLY A 15 22.86 9.09 -13.08
C GLY A 15 21.67 9.91 -12.56
N LEU A 16 21.69 11.24 -12.69
CA LEU A 16 20.59 12.11 -12.28
C LEU A 16 19.40 11.99 -13.23
N THR A 17 18.20 11.91 -12.66
CA THR A 17 16.92 11.87 -13.39
C THR A 17 16.01 12.96 -12.86
N PHE A 18 15.37 13.67 -13.79
CA PHE A 18 14.31 14.62 -13.51
C PHE A 18 13.11 14.31 -14.41
N ASP A 19 11.95 14.08 -13.79
CA ASP A 19 10.68 13.86 -14.47
C ASP A 19 9.63 14.75 -13.82
N ILE A 20 8.96 15.58 -14.60
CA ILE A 20 7.86 16.43 -14.15
C ILE A 20 6.73 16.32 -15.13
N ALA A 21 5.52 16.19 -14.61
CA ALA A 21 4.34 16.20 -15.45
C ALA A 21 3.13 16.83 -14.78
N PHE A 22 2.31 17.44 -15.63
CA PHE A 22 0.98 17.91 -15.33
C PHE A 22 -0.04 17.00 -16.00
N LYS A 23 -1.07 16.64 -15.24
CA LYS A 23 -2.15 15.74 -15.64
C LYS A 23 -3.46 16.50 -15.60
N PHE A 24 -4.24 16.36 -16.67
CA PHE A 24 -5.62 16.80 -16.75
C PHE A 24 -6.51 15.60 -17.05
N ALA A 25 -7.57 15.43 -16.28
CA ALA A 25 -8.60 14.43 -16.51
C ALA A 25 -9.97 15.08 -16.57
N SER A 26 -10.81 14.55 -17.44
CA SER A 26 -12.24 14.87 -17.50
C SER A 26 -12.98 13.56 -17.75
N ASN A 27 -14.14 13.38 -17.12
CA ASN A 27 -15.01 12.23 -17.36
C ASN A 27 -15.76 12.29 -18.70
N THR A 28 -15.36 13.17 -19.64
CA THR A 28 -15.88 13.32 -21.01
C THR A 28 -17.36 13.63 -21.15
N ASP A 29 -18.10 13.73 -20.05
CA ASP A 29 -19.52 14.08 -20.02
C ASP A 29 -19.68 15.60 -20.03
N TRP A 30 -19.35 16.21 -21.17
CA TRP A 30 -19.38 17.67 -21.37
C TRP A 30 -20.79 18.22 -21.51
N GLU A 31 -21.74 17.37 -21.89
CA GLU A 31 -23.11 17.74 -22.22
C GLU A 31 -24.13 17.26 -21.19
N GLY A 32 -23.75 16.36 -20.27
CA GLY A 32 -24.64 15.85 -19.21
C GLY A 32 -25.84 15.09 -19.77
N LYS A 33 -25.70 14.46 -20.95
CA LYS A 33 -26.82 13.85 -21.68
C LYS A 33 -27.10 12.44 -21.18
N ASP A 34 -28.37 12.11 -20.99
CA ASP A 34 -28.82 10.75 -20.72
C ASP A 34 -28.63 9.82 -21.94
N SER A 35 -28.95 8.53 -21.77
CA SER A 35 -28.90 7.53 -22.85
C SER A 35 -29.84 7.83 -24.03
N GLN A 36 -30.61 8.91 -23.97
CA GLN A 36 -31.53 9.40 -25.00
C GLN A 36 -31.05 10.74 -25.62
N GLY A 37 -29.88 11.24 -25.23
CA GLY A 37 -29.28 12.47 -25.77
C GLY A 37 -29.84 13.78 -25.19
N LYS A 38 -30.62 13.73 -24.10
CA LYS A 38 -31.18 14.92 -23.45
C LYS A 38 -30.41 15.27 -22.17
N ALA A 39 -30.14 16.56 -21.94
CA ALA A 39 -29.59 17.02 -20.67
C ALA A 39 -30.71 17.10 -19.61
N PRO A 40 -30.71 16.27 -18.55
CA PRO A 40 -31.73 16.34 -17.51
C PRO A 40 -31.63 17.66 -16.72
N ALA A 41 -32.76 18.20 -16.26
CA ALA A 41 -32.75 19.32 -15.32
C ALA A 41 -32.07 18.89 -14.01
N GLY A 42 -30.92 19.51 -13.67
CA GLY A 42 -30.07 19.09 -12.55
C GLY A 42 -28.96 18.10 -12.92
N ALA A 43 -28.62 17.98 -14.21
CA ALA A 43 -27.51 17.15 -14.69
C ALA A 43 -26.20 17.42 -13.93
N ASN A 44 -25.53 16.35 -13.52
CA ASN A 44 -24.20 16.42 -12.93
C ASN A 44 -23.20 16.85 -14.00
N HIS A 45 -22.66 18.06 -13.90
CA HIS A 45 -21.62 18.55 -14.80
C HIS A 45 -20.33 17.70 -14.70
N SER A 46 -19.50 17.78 -15.75
CA SER A 46 -18.26 17.01 -15.90
C SER A 46 -17.38 17.07 -14.64
N LYS A 47 -16.86 15.92 -14.22
CA LYS A 47 -15.79 15.86 -13.22
C LYS A 47 -14.49 16.26 -13.90
N TYR A 48 -13.88 17.35 -13.41
CA TYR A 48 -12.53 17.75 -13.79
C TYR A 48 -11.55 17.32 -12.71
N GLY A 49 -10.41 16.81 -13.15
CA GLY A 49 -9.27 16.48 -12.33
C GLY A 49 -8.02 17.19 -12.84
N LEU A 50 -7.29 17.81 -11.91
CA LEU A 50 -5.98 18.39 -12.16
C LEU A 50 -4.98 17.72 -11.23
N GLY A 51 -3.81 17.38 -11.73
CA GLY A 51 -2.75 16.85 -10.90
C GLY A 51 -1.38 17.01 -11.52
N GLY A 52 -0.39 16.55 -10.80
CA GLY A 52 0.99 16.53 -11.26
C GLY A 52 1.84 15.55 -10.47
N ASP A 53 2.93 15.16 -11.10
CA ASP A 53 3.97 14.32 -10.53
C ASP A 53 5.33 14.98 -10.78
N ILE A 54 6.19 14.94 -9.76
CA ILE A 54 7.59 15.33 -9.85
C ILE A 54 8.42 14.17 -9.29
N LEU A 55 9.42 13.73 -10.04
CA LEU A 55 10.42 12.77 -9.61
C LEU A 55 11.80 13.39 -9.80
N PHE A 56 12.55 13.42 -8.70
CA PHE A 56 13.99 13.64 -8.70
C PHE A 56 14.66 12.34 -8.30
N GLY A 57 15.56 11.86 -9.14
CA GLY A 57 16.26 10.61 -8.93
C GLY A 57 17.76 10.78 -9.11
N TRP A 58 18.52 9.98 -8.39
CA TRP A 58 19.88 9.62 -8.72
C TRP A 58 19.95 8.11 -8.71
N GLU A 59 20.58 7.52 -9.73
CA GLU A 59 20.81 6.08 -9.81
C GLU A 59 22.23 5.81 -10.31
N ARG A 60 22.88 4.78 -9.77
CA ARG A 60 24.09 4.19 -10.35
C ARG A 60 24.04 2.68 -10.22
N THR A 61 24.71 2.00 -11.14
CA THR A 61 24.98 0.57 -11.02
C THR A 61 26.41 0.38 -10.55
N ARG A 62 26.61 -0.33 -9.45
CA ARG A 62 27.95 -0.72 -8.97
C ARG A 62 28.56 -1.80 -9.86
N GLU A 63 29.87 -2.02 -9.70
CA GLU A 63 30.61 -3.08 -10.41
C GLU A 63 30.08 -4.49 -10.13
N ASP A 64 29.52 -4.71 -8.94
CA ASP A 64 28.90 -5.97 -8.52
C ASP A 64 27.44 -6.11 -8.98
N GLY A 65 26.95 -5.20 -9.83
CA GLY A 65 25.60 -5.23 -10.39
C GLY A 65 24.52 -4.68 -9.47
N VAL A 66 24.85 -4.21 -8.26
CA VAL A 66 23.87 -3.61 -7.35
C VAL A 66 23.45 -2.22 -7.86
N GLN A 67 22.15 -2.02 -8.05
CA GLN A 67 21.58 -0.70 -8.34
C GLN A 67 21.44 0.10 -7.04
N GLU A 68 22.15 1.22 -6.99
CA GLU A 68 22.06 2.21 -5.92
C GLU A 68 21.24 3.40 -6.39
N TYR A 69 20.43 3.96 -5.49
CA TYR A 69 19.59 5.09 -5.85
C TYR A 69 19.18 5.94 -4.65
N ILE A 70 18.81 7.19 -4.97
CA ILE A 70 18.03 8.07 -4.11
C ILE A 70 16.92 8.64 -5.00
N LYS A 71 15.67 8.51 -4.57
CA LYS A 71 14.49 9.01 -5.30
C LYS A 71 13.59 9.80 -4.39
N VAL A 72 13.14 10.94 -4.88
CA VAL A 72 12.11 11.77 -4.28
C VAL A 72 10.99 11.90 -5.30
N GLU A 73 9.82 11.39 -4.93
CA GLU A 73 8.61 11.39 -5.74
C GLU A 73 7.57 12.25 -5.00
N LEU A 74 7.03 13.26 -5.67
CA LEU A 74 5.96 14.11 -5.19
C LEU A 74 4.79 13.96 -6.16
N THR A 75 3.59 13.77 -5.63
CA THR A 75 2.36 13.69 -6.42
C THR A 75 1.32 14.57 -5.76
N GLY A 76 0.57 15.31 -6.56
CA GLY A 76 -0.59 16.04 -6.07
C GLY A 76 -1.71 15.94 -7.08
N ASN A 77 -2.92 15.61 -6.64
CA ASN A 77 -4.10 15.61 -7.48
C ASN A 77 -5.24 16.36 -6.79
N SER A 78 -6.17 16.83 -7.60
CA SER A 78 -7.39 17.47 -7.17
C SER A 78 -8.50 17.10 -8.13
N THR A 79 -9.69 16.87 -7.59
CA THR A 79 -10.89 16.57 -8.37
C THR A 79 -12.08 17.30 -7.78
N LEU A 80 -13.04 17.64 -8.64
CA LEU A 80 -14.31 18.19 -8.16
C LEU A 80 -15.20 17.07 -7.61
N SER A 81 -15.80 17.29 -6.43
CA SER A 81 -16.73 16.32 -5.85
C SER A 81 -17.96 16.13 -6.74
N SER A 82 -18.58 14.94 -6.63
CA SER A 82 -19.88 14.70 -7.26
C SER A 82 -20.91 15.69 -6.72
N GLY A 83 -21.45 16.55 -7.59
CA GLY A 83 -22.45 17.57 -7.28
C GLY A 83 -21.94 19.02 -7.32
N TYR A 84 -20.65 19.27 -7.60
CA TYR A 84 -20.01 20.61 -7.54
C TYR A 84 -20.74 21.76 -8.27
N ALA A 85 -21.62 21.43 -9.22
CA ALA A 85 -22.34 22.39 -10.04
C ALA A 85 -23.88 22.38 -9.86
N THR A 86 -24.43 21.78 -8.80
CA THR A 86 -25.87 21.95 -8.53
C THR A 86 -26.14 23.37 -8.04
N ALA A 87 -26.42 24.29 -8.97
CA ALA A 87 -26.85 25.66 -8.74
C ALA A 87 -28.29 25.75 -8.19
N ARG A 88 -28.67 24.86 -7.26
CA ARG A 88 -29.98 24.86 -6.61
C ARG A 88 -29.80 25.22 -5.13
N PRO A 89 -30.26 26.41 -4.71
CA PRO A 89 -30.34 26.75 -3.29
C PRO A 89 -31.35 25.84 -2.55
N PRO A 90 -31.06 25.43 -1.31
CA PRO A 90 -29.75 25.54 -0.66
C PRO A 90 -28.80 24.51 -1.29
N ALA A 91 -27.62 24.95 -1.75
CA ALA A 91 -26.63 24.02 -2.28
C ALA A 91 -26.25 23.05 -1.15
N PRO A 92 -26.41 21.71 -1.32
CA PRO A 92 -25.95 20.78 -0.31
C PRO A 92 -24.44 20.96 -0.13
N ALA A 93 -23.89 20.59 1.04
CA ALA A 93 -22.47 20.65 1.41
C ALA A 93 -21.50 19.84 0.50
N ASN A 94 -21.97 19.42 -0.67
CA ASN A 94 -21.36 18.54 -1.65
C ASN A 94 -20.62 19.26 -2.78
N ASN A 95 -20.37 20.57 -2.67
CA ASN A 95 -19.56 21.37 -3.60
C ASN A 95 -18.13 21.55 -3.07
N ALA A 96 -17.41 20.44 -2.89
CA ALA A 96 -16.06 20.44 -2.35
C ALA A 96 -15.02 20.15 -3.43
N ILE A 97 -13.87 20.81 -3.33
CA ILE A 97 -12.65 20.36 -4.01
C ILE A 97 -12.09 19.21 -3.17
N LEU A 98 -12.00 18.03 -3.79
CA LEU A 98 -11.28 16.89 -3.27
C LEU A 98 -9.83 17.02 -3.73
N TRP A 99 -8.88 16.68 -2.87
CA TRP A 99 -7.46 16.77 -3.19
C TRP A 99 -6.68 15.70 -2.45
N ASP A 100 -5.55 15.31 -2.99
CA ASP A 100 -4.58 14.40 -2.40
C ASP A 100 -3.18 14.89 -2.74
N VAL A 101 -2.27 14.81 -1.78
CA VAL A 101 -0.86 15.14 -1.95
C VAL A 101 -0.05 14.06 -1.27
N GLY A 102 0.79 13.41 -2.06
CA GLY A 102 1.70 12.36 -1.62
C GLY A 102 3.16 12.74 -1.83
N ALA A 103 3.99 12.29 -0.90
CA ALA A 103 5.45 12.35 -1.04
C ALA A 103 6.05 10.99 -0.71
N LYS A 104 7.06 10.57 -1.46
CA LYS A 104 7.82 9.35 -1.22
C LYS A 104 9.30 9.62 -1.44
N VAL A 105 10.09 9.35 -0.42
CA VAL A 105 11.55 9.32 -0.48
C VAL A 105 11.98 7.86 -0.37
N SER A 106 12.79 7.38 -1.29
CA SER A 106 13.36 6.04 -1.22
C SER A 106 14.83 6.05 -1.57
N MET A 107 15.61 5.21 -0.89
CA MET A 107 17.03 5.07 -1.12
C MET A 107 17.48 3.62 -1.01
N ARG A 108 18.52 3.29 -1.77
CA ARG A 108 19.32 2.08 -1.62
C ARG A 108 20.79 2.45 -1.82
N LEU A 109 21.60 2.34 -0.78
CA LEU A 109 23.03 2.72 -0.78
C LEU A 109 23.81 1.73 0.09
N TRP A 110 24.79 1.01 -0.48
CA TRP A 110 25.68 0.11 0.28
C TRP A 110 24.95 -0.85 1.24
N GLY A 111 23.86 -1.46 0.78
CA GLY A 111 23.01 -2.35 1.57
C GLY A 111 22.07 -1.66 2.56
N LEU A 112 22.16 -0.34 2.76
CA LEU A 112 21.14 0.45 3.44
C LEU A 112 19.96 0.68 2.49
N CYS A 113 18.75 0.39 2.97
CA CYS A 113 17.50 0.69 2.30
C CYS A 113 16.65 1.57 3.22
N ALA A 114 16.11 2.67 2.70
CA ALA A 114 15.11 3.43 3.42
C ALA A 114 13.97 3.84 2.48
N LEU A 115 12.76 3.87 3.02
CA LEU A 115 11.58 4.38 2.35
C LEU A 115 10.74 5.14 3.36
N ALA A 116 10.44 6.39 3.06
CA ALA A 116 9.47 7.19 3.78
C ALA A 116 8.42 7.66 2.77
N ALA A 117 7.16 7.36 3.00
CA ALA A 117 6.06 7.82 2.17
C ALA A 117 4.95 8.39 3.04
N THR A 118 4.25 9.40 2.54
CA THR A 118 3.06 9.97 3.17
C THR A 118 2.07 10.36 2.09
N ASP A 119 0.79 10.19 2.40
CA ASP A 119 -0.32 10.71 1.61
C ASP A 119 -1.24 11.49 2.55
N VAL A 120 -1.67 12.67 2.12
CA VAL A 120 -2.65 13.50 2.82
C VAL A 120 -3.64 14.01 1.81
N GLY A 121 -4.92 13.77 2.07
CA GLY A 121 -5.99 14.20 1.20
C GLY A 121 -7.22 14.65 1.94
N ARG A 122 -8.16 15.15 1.15
CA ARG A 122 -9.53 15.41 1.54
C ARG A 122 -10.44 14.59 0.65
N LYS A 123 -11.01 13.53 1.22
CA LYS A 123 -11.95 12.63 0.53
C LYS A 123 -13.40 12.97 0.84
N LYS A 124 -14.31 12.44 0.01
CA LYS A 124 -15.75 12.64 0.18
C LYS A 124 -16.30 11.58 1.14
N ASP A 125 -16.35 11.89 2.43
CA ASP A 125 -17.07 11.10 3.42
C ASP A 125 -18.26 11.89 3.97
N GLY A 126 -19.48 11.52 3.55
CA GLY A 126 -20.71 12.16 4.05
C GLY A 126 -20.82 13.67 3.75
N ALA A 127 -21.55 14.39 4.60
CA ALA A 127 -21.86 15.82 4.43
C ALA A 127 -20.71 16.77 4.82
N GLN A 128 -19.65 16.26 5.46
CA GLN A 128 -18.48 17.03 5.89
C GLN A 128 -17.22 16.28 5.45
N GLY A 129 -16.60 16.73 4.35
CA GLY A 129 -15.38 16.10 3.84
C GLY A 129 -14.27 16.10 4.90
N THR A 130 -13.80 14.91 5.26
CA THR A 130 -12.74 14.62 6.23
C THR A 130 -11.37 14.71 5.58
N VAL A 131 -10.37 15.10 6.37
CA VAL A 131 -8.97 15.03 5.95
C VAL A 131 -8.44 13.66 6.37
N ASP A 132 -7.93 12.91 5.40
CA ASP A 132 -7.30 11.62 5.60
C ASP A 132 -5.80 11.73 5.39
N ALA A 133 -5.04 11.07 6.24
CA ALA A 133 -3.59 10.98 6.17
C ALA A 133 -3.13 9.55 6.43
N ASP A 134 -2.11 9.11 5.72
CA ASP A 134 -1.31 7.95 6.08
C ASP A 134 0.18 8.17 5.81
N ALA A 135 0.99 7.34 6.45
CA ALA A 135 2.44 7.38 6.34
C ALA A 135 3.05 5.99 6.48
N LEU A 136 4.12 5.74 5.73
CA LEU A 136 4.92 4.53 5.77
C LEU A 136 6.38 4.90 5.99
N LEU A 137 7.03 4.26 6.95
CA LEU A 137 8.47 4.29 7.14
C LEU A 137 9.01 2.87 7.07
N THR A 138 10.07 2.64 6.32
CA THR A 138 10.83 1.40 6.27
C THR A 138 12.30 1.74 6.30
N LEU A 139 13.04 1.04 7.15
CA LEU A 139 14.49 1.09 7.24
C LEU A 139 15.02 -0.34 7.18
N GLY A 140 16.11 -0.54 6.48
CA GLY A 140 16.76 -1.84 6.40
C GLY A 140 18.24 -1.71 6.14
N TYR A 141 18.99 -2.71 6.59
CA TYR A 141 20.39 -2.88 6.30
C TYR A 141 20.66 -4.35 6.00
N ARG A 142 21.08 -4.63 4.77
CA ARG A 142 21.36 -5.97 4.25
C ARG A 142 20.17 -6.90 4.55
N TRP A 143 20.39 -7.88 5.42
CA TRP A 143 19.40 -8.90 5.78
C TRP A 143 18.26 -8.39 6.64
N PHE A 144 18.46 -7.31 7.40
CA PHE A 144 17.48 -6.84 8.38
C PHE A 144 16.66 -5.67 7.82
N SER A 145 15.36 -5.67 8.08
CA SER A 145 14.47 -4.54 7.82
C SER A 145 13.39 -4.43 8.87
N ALA A 146 12.96 -3.20 9.13
CA ALA A 146 11.85 -2.89 10.00
C ALA A 146 11.08 -1.71 9.42
N GLY A 147 9.79 -1.64 9.70
CA GLY A 147 8.97 -0.53 9.24
C GLY A 147 7.67 -0.39 10.00
N GLY A 148 7.09 0.78 9.85
CA GLY A 148 5.80 1.14 10.43
C GLY A 148 4.94 1.83 9.38
N TYR A 149 3.65 1.53 9.41
CA TYR A 149 2.62 2.22 8.67
C TYR A 149 1.65 2.85 9.66
N PHE A 150 1.26 4.09 9.45
CA PHE A 150 0.25 4.80 10.22
C PHE A 150 -0.88 5.20 9.29
N ALA A 151 -2.12 4.98 9.73
CA ALA A 151 -3.31 5.44 9.04
C ALA A 151 -4.17 6.27 10.00
N SER A 152 -4.65 7.40 9.49
CA SER A 152 -5.71 8.14 10.14
C SER A 152 -7.04 7.41 10.09
N GLN A 153 -8.00 7.86 10.91
CA GLN A 153 -9.36 7.33 10.89
C GLN A 153 -9.98 7.36 9.48
N ALA A 154 -9.74 8.42 8.71
CA ALA A 154 -10.30 8.58 7.38
C ALA A 154 -9.50 7.84 6.28
N SER A 155 -8.23 7.45 6.52
CA SER A 155 -7.44 6.59 5.60
C SER A 155 -7.47 5.12 6.05
N ASN A 156 -8.59 4.67 6.60
CA ASN A 156 -8.67 3.35 7.24
C ASN A 156 -8.58 2.20 6.23
N VAL A 157 -7.37 1.66 6.05
CA VAL A 157 -7.10 0.42 5.28
C VAL A 157 -7.40 -0.86 6.06
N PHE A 158 -7.70 -0.77 7.35
CA PHE A 158 -8.04 -1.91 8.20
C PHE A 158 -9.54 -2.27 8.13
N GLN A 159 -10.39 -1.34 7.68
CA GLN A 159 -11.81 -1.59 7.42
C GLN A 159 -11.96 -2.62 6.29
N GLY A 160 -12.81 -3.62 6.48
CA GLY A 160 -12.99 -4.69 5.50
C GLY A 160 -11.89 -5.75 5.49
N VAL A 161 -10.71 -5.50 6.07
CA VAL A 161 -9.67 -6.53 6.30
C VAL A 161 -9.79 -7.12 7.70
N PHE A 162 -9.83 -6.27 8.73
CA PHE A 162 -9.86 -6.68 10.13
C PHE A 162 -11.22 -6.43 10.81
N LEU A 163 -11.97 -5.44 10.33
CA LEU A 163 -13.23 -4.98 10.91
C LEU A 163 -14.44 -5.39 10.05
N THR A 164 -15.57 -5.69 10.70
CA THR A 164 -16.87 -5.84 10.03
C THR A 164 -17.53 -4.47 9.84
N ASN A 165 -18.49 -4.35 8.93
CA ASN A 165 -19.22 -3.10 8.64
C ASN A 165 -19.85 -2.42 9.88
N ALA A 166 -20.02 -3.14 11.00
CA ALA A 166 -20.55 -2.62 12.25
C ALA A 166 -19.50 -1.98 13.19
N MET A 167 -18.20 -2.00 12.84
CA MET A 167 -17.12 -1.41 13.62
C MET A 167 -16.20 -0.59 12.71
N ASP A 168 -16.47 0.69 12.57
CA ASP A 168 -15.53 1.63 11.95
C ASP A 168 -14.27 1.75 12.82
N MET A 169 -13.09 2.08 12.24
CA MET A 169 -12.02 2.64 13.08
C MET A 169 -12.61 3.86 13.76
N LEU A 170 -12.60 3.84 15.08
CA LEU A 170 -13.04 5.00 15.85
C LEU A 170 -11.92 6.05 15.96
N GLN A 171 -10.66 5.67 15.71
CA GLN A 171 -9.45 6.49 15.87
C GLN A 171 -8.30 5.98 14.99
N HIS A 172 -7.24 6.78 14.81
CA HIS A 172 -6.00 6.47 14.06
C HIS A 172 -5.29 5.21 14.58
N ASP A 173 -4.64 4.43 13.71
CA ASP A 173 -3.89 3.23 14.13
C ASP A 173 -2.71 2.93 13.20
N CYS A 174 -1.91 1.92 13.56
CA CYS A 174 -0.70 1.59 12.84
C CYS A 174 -0.54 0.08 12.58
N ALA A 175 0.40 -0.24 11.71
CA ALA A 175 0.96 -1.57 11.56
C ALA A 175 2.49 -1.45 11.65
N ALA A 176 3.16 -2.46 12.14
CA ALA A 176 4.62 -2.49 12.17
C ALA A 176 5.13 -3.88 11.81
N TYR A 177 6.33 -3.95 11.24
CA TYR A 177 6.99 -5.20 10.95
C TYR A 177 8.48 -5.17 11.25
N ILE A 178 9.01 -6.36 11.50
CA ILE A 178 10.45 -6.68 11.48
C ILE A 178 10.65 -7.88 10.58
N LYS A 179 11.74 -7.88 9.81
CA LYS A 179 12.01 -8.90 8.82
C LYS A 179 13.50 -9.16 8.70
N LEU A 180 13.87 -10.43 8.67
CA LEU A 180 15.19 -10.89 8.24
C LEU A 180 15.03 -11.69 6.95
N GLU A 181 15.75 -11.32 5.88
CA GLU A 181 15.71 -12.04 4.62
C GLU A 181 17.09 -12.12 3.95
N THR A 182 17.36 -13.24 3.31
CA THR A 182 18.41 -13.43 2.31
C THR A 182 17.74 -13.74 0.98
N LYS A 183 18.28 -13.16 -0.09
CA LYS A 183 17.85 -13.42 -1.46
C LYS A 183 19.03 -13.88 -2.26
N GLY A 184 18.91 -15.04 -2.90
CA GLY A 184 20.01 -15.67 -3.64
C GLY A 184 20.48 -14.81 -4.81
N SER A 185 19.59 -13.98 -5.35
CA SER A 185 19.84 -13.07 -6.48
C SER A 185 20.27 -11.65 -6.08
N ASP A 186 20.38 -11.33 -4.79
CA ASP A 186 20.73 -9.98 -4.32
C ASP A 186 22.14 -9.97 -3.69
N PRO A 187 23.13 -9.32 -4.31
CA PRO A 187 24.51 -9.30 -3.81
C PRO A 187 24.67 -8.73 -2.39
N ASP A 188 23.77 -7.84 -1.94
CA ASP A 188 23.87 -7.25 -0.59
C ASP A 188 23.36 -8.20 0.51
N THR A 189 22.60 -9.25 0.15
CA THR A 189 21.90 -10.12 1.12
C THR A 189 22.10 -11.61 0.88
N SER A 190 22.72 -12.02 -0.23
CA SER A 190 22.88 -13.44 -0.56
C SER A 190 23.86 -14.13 0.40
N PHE A 191 23.42 -15.21 1.05
CA PHE A 191 24.30 -16.14 1.77
C PHE A 191 24.78 -17.28 0.88
N LEU A 192 23.92 -17.73 -0.03
CA LEU A 192 24.16 -18.83 -0.95
C LEU A 192 23.38 -18.54 -2.23
N GLU A 193 24.02 -18.74 -3.38
CA GLU A 193 23.36 -18.62 -4.68
C GLU A 193 22.12 -19.53 -4.76
N GLY A 194 21.02 -18.99 -5.28
CA GLY A 194 19.75 -19.70 -5.38
C GLY A 194 18.95 -19.86 -4.07
N LEU A 195 19.49 -19.48 -2.91
CA LEU A 195 18.79 -19.56 -1.63
C LEU A 195 18.02 -18.26 -1.32
N ASP A 196 16.70 -18.35 -1.26
CA ASP A 196 15.85 -17.32 -0.66
C ASP A 196 15.33 -17.82 0.69
N LEU A 197 15.64 -17.16 1.79
CA LEU A 197 15.18 -17.54 3.13
C LEU A 197 14.82 -16.29 3.92
N GLY A 198 13.77 -16.35 4.72
CA GLY A 198 13.48 -15.25 5.63
C GLY A 198 12.42 -15.54 6.68
N VAL A 199 12.33 -14.59 7.60
CA VAL A 199 11.31 -14.49 8.64
C VAL A 199 10.79 -13.07 8.67
N ASP A 200 9.48 -12.93 8.76
CA ASP A 200 8.76 -11.67 8.84
C ASP A 200 7.75 -11.77 9.97
N VAL A 201 7.72 -10.78 10.84
CA VAL A 201 6.76 -10.67 11.94
C VAL A 201 6.16 -9.28 11.90
N ARG A 202 4.83 -9.22 11.88
CA ARG A 202 4.03 -8.02 11.76
C ARG A 202 3.01 -7.93 12.87
N THR A 203 2.70 -6.71 13.28
CA THR A 203 1.56 -6.40 14.14
C THR A 203 0.64 -5.43 13.41
N TYR A 204 -0.67 -5.56 13.64
CA TYR A 204 -1.71 -4.73 13.02
C TYR A 204 -2.62 -4.13 14.08
N MET A 205 -2.91 -2.84 14.04
CA MET A 205 -3.77 -2.20 15.03
C MET A 205 -3.33 -2.40 16.51
N PRO A 206 -2.03 -2.23 16.86
CA PRO A 206 -1.54 -2.49 18.21
C PRO A 206 -2.12 -1.54 19.25
N VAL A 207 -2.72 -0.41 18.85
CA VAL A 207 -3.33 0.56 19.75
C VAL A 207 -4.78 0.18 20.09
N HIS A 208 -5.61 -0.20 19.11
CA HIS A 208 -7.05 -0.37 19.30
C HIS A 208 -7.54 -1.83 19.49
N TRP A 209 -6.66 -2.83 19.47
CA TRP A 209 -7.08 -4.24 19.58
C TRP A 209 -7.87 -4.57 20.87
N LYS A 210 -7.58 -3.89 21.99
CA LYS A 210 -8.33 -4.10 23.25
C LYS A 210 -9.73 -3.48 23.25
N ALA A 211 -9.94 -2.40 22.48
CA ALA A 211 -11.26 -1.81 22.32
C ALA A 211 -12.19 -2.77 21.56
N LEU A 212 -11.65 -3.49 20.57
CA LEU A 212 -12.36 -4.56 19.85
C LEU A 212 -12.76 -5.73 20.76
N ALA A 213 -11.96 -6.03 21.79
CA ALA A 213 -12.27 -7.07 22.78
C ALA A 213 -13.40 -6.66 23.76
N ARG A 214 -13.62 -5.35 23.97
CA ARG A 214 -14.59 -4.80 24.94
C ARG A 214 -15.98 -4.47 24.36
N ALA A 215 -16.12 -4.37 23.04
CA ALA A 215 -17.38 -4.01 22.37
C ALA A 215 -18.50 -5.10 22.41
N ARG A 216 -18.39 -6.12 23.27
CA ARG A 216 -19.39 -7.18 23.44
C ARG A 216 -20.07 -7.12 24.82
N PRO A 217 -21.04 -6.23 25.06
CA PRO A 217 -21.73 -6.13 26.34
C PRO A 217 -22.63 -7.33 26.70
N GLN A 218 -22.80 -8.32 25.81
CA GLN A 218 -23.65 -9.51 26.04
C GLN A 218 -22.97 -10.85 25.68
N ALA A 219 -21.67 -10.89 25.40
CA ALA A 219 -20.98 -12.16 25.13
C ALA A 219 -20.52 -12.82 26.44
N PRO A 220 -20.77 -14.13 26.65
CA PRO A 220 -20.26 -14.85 27.80
C PRO A 220 -18.73 -14.88 27.73
N ALA A 221 -18.08 -14.28 28.73
CA ALA A 221 -16.67 -13.88 28.76
C ALA A 221 -16.29 -12.92 27.61
N ALA A 222 -15.62 -11.81 27.95
CA ALA A 222 -14.97 -10.95 26.97
C ALA A 222 -14.18 -11.84 26.01
N ALA A 223 -14.51 -11.85 24.72
CA ALA A 223 -13.71 -12.56 23.74
C ALA A 223 -12.38 -11.84 23.65
N ASN A 224 -11.41 -12.34 24.41
CA ASN A 224 -10.07 -11.79 24.52
C ASN A 224 -9.36 -12.02 23.18
N ILE A 225 -9.59 -11.11 22.22
CA ILE A 225 -8.77 -11.01 21.01
C ILE A 225 -7.33 -10.83 21.50
N HIS A 226 -6.39 -11.64 21.00
CA HIS A 226 -4.98 -11.52 21.35
C HIS A 226 -4.33 -10.35 20.63
N PHE A 227 -3.16 -9.92 21.13
CA PHE A 227 -2.35 -8.92 20.45
C PHE A 227 -2.10 -9.36 18.99
N PRO A 228 -2.61 -8.61 17.99
CA PRO A 228 -2.74 -9.04 16.59
C PRO A 228 -1.40 -9.10 15.86
N VAL A 229 -0.72 -10.23 16.02
CA VAL A 229 0.55 -10.57 15.38
C VAL A 229 0.33 -11.57 14.26
N TYR A 230 1.01 -11.36 13.14
CA TYR A 230 1.11 -12.29 12.02
C TYR A 230 2.57 -12.45 11.63
N GLY A 231 2.98 -13.67 11.30
CA GLY A 231 4.33 -13.92 10.84
C GLY A 231 4.39 -14.97 9.75
N LYS A 232 5.48 -14.93 9.00
CA LYS A 232 5.82 -15.88 7.95
C LYS A 232 7.28 -16.26 8.09
N VAL A 233 7.57 -17.55 8.03
CA VAL A 233 8.91 -18.09 7.75
C VAL A 233 8.85 -18.71 6.36
N TRP A 234 9.82 -18.42 5.52
CA TRP A 234 9.91 -19.02 4.19
C TRP A 234 11.33 -19.40 3.86
N GLY A 235 11.46 -20.45 3.07
CA GLY A 235 12.71 -20.89 2.49
C GLY A 235 12.46 -21.46 1.11
N SER A 236 13.34 -21.17 0.18
CA SER A 236 13.36 -21.81 -1.12
C SER A 236 14.78 -21.88 -1.65
N TYR A 237 15.09 -22.96 -2.35
CA TYR A 237 16.40 -23.16 -2.96
C TYR A 237 16.21 -23.52 -4.42
N ARG A 238 16.77 -22.70 -5.31
CA ARG A 238 16.88 -22.95 -6.73
C ARG A 238 18.24 -23.61 -7.01
N HIS A 239 18.19 -24.76 -7.66
CA HIS A 239 19.35 -25.45 -8.19
C HIS A 239 19.29 -25.42 -9.72
N ASP A 240 20.29 -24.80 -10.34
CA ASP A 240 20.44 -24.76 -11.79
C ASP A 240 21.12 -26.04 -12.28
N MET A 241 20.55 -26.65 -13.32
CA MET A 241 21.05 -27.88 -13.93
C MET A 241 21.80 -27.56 -15.24
N GLY A 242 22.48 -26.42 -15.30
CA GLY A 242 23.12 -25.89 -16.51
C GLY A 242 22.09 -25.40 -17.54
N GLU A 243 22.38 -25.60 -18.83
CA GLU A 243 21.54 -25.14 -19.96
C GLU A 243 20.18 -25.86 -20.06
N TYR A 244 19.97 -26.93 -19.29
CA TYR A 244 18.78 -27.77 -19.38
C TYR A 244 17.60 -27.27 -18.54
N GLY A 245 17.83 -26.30 -17.64
CA GLY A 245 16.79 -25.72 -16.80
C GLY A 245 17.10 -25.77 -15.30
N TRP A 246 16.07 -25.61 -14.47
CA TRP A 246 16.24 -25.47 -13.02
C TRP A 246 15.12 -26.12 -12.22
N VAL A 247 15.45 -26.48 -10.97
CA VAL A 247 14.50 -26.95 -9.96
C VAL A 247 14.52 -26.04 -8.75
N LYS A 248 13.34 -25.69 -8.23
CA LYS A 248 13.18 -24.88 -7.02
C LYS A 248 12.30 -25.60 -6.03
N VAL A 249 12.86 -25.92 -4.86
CA VAL A 249 12.07 -26.41 -3.72
C VAL A 249 11.71 -25.24 -2.82
N TYR A 250 10.52 -25.26 -2.22
CA TYR A 250 10.12 -24.21 -1.28
C TYR A 250 9.26 -24.73 -0.13
N ALA A 251 9.34 -24.05 1.00
CA ALA A 251 8.50 -24.23 2.17
C ALA A 251 8.20 -22.87 2.82
N ASN A 252 6.93 -22.64 3.10
CA ASN A 252 6.41 -21.47 3.78
C ASN A 252 5.62 -21.96 5.01
N LEU A 253 5.87 -21.34 6.16
CA LEU A 253 5.08 -21.51 7.36
C LEU A 253 4.53 -20.14 7.76
N TYR A 254 3.22 -20.08 7.93
CA TYR A 254 2.50 -18.89 8.34
C TYR A 254 1.88 -19.12 9.70
N GLY A 255 1.94 -18.11 10.55
CA GLY A 255 1.40 -18.17 11.89
C GLY A 255 0.83 -16.82 12.28
N GLY A 256 -0.21 -16.83 13.10
CA GLY A 256 -0.78 -15.60 13.58
C GLY A 256 -1.64 -15.81 14.81
N THR A 257 -1.85 -14.71 15.50
CA THR A 257 -2.88 -14.59 16.51
C THR A 257 -4.18 -14.19 15.86
N ASN A 258 -5.26 -14.76 16.38
CA ASN A 258 -6.62 -14.54 15.96
C ASN A 258 -6.94 -15.14 14.59
N LYS A 259 -7.82 -16.16 14.56
CA LYS A 259 -8.30 -16.80 13.32
C LYS A 259 -9.43 -15.99 12.71
N LYS A 260 -9.56 -15.96 11.38
CA LYS A 260 -10.71 -15.31 10.71
C LYS A 260 -12.04 -15.94 11.18
N ASN A 261 -13.02 -15.10 11.52
CA ASN A 261 -14.37 -15.49 11.91
C ASN A 261 -15.39 -15.00 10.88
N ASP A 262 -15.69 -15.80 9.87
CA ASP A 262 -16.67 -15.43 8.84
C ASP A 262 -18.12 -15.38 9.37
N ALA A 263 -18.38 -15.87 10.59
CA ALA A 263 -19.71 -15.93 11.20
C ALA A 263 -19.97 -14.83 12.26
N ALA A 264 -19.00 -13.95 12.55
CA ALA A 264 -19.16 -12.95 13.62
C ALA A 264 -19.66 -11.58 13.12
N PRO A 265 -20.62 -10.95 13.84
CA PRO A 265 -21.21 -9.67 13.44
C PRO A 265 -20.36 -8.43 13.76
N ALA A 266 -19.31 -8.53 14.60
CA ALA A 266 -18.57 -7.37 15.11
C ALA A 266 -17.05 -7.36 14.81
N THR A 267 -16.42 -8.53 14.66
CA THR A 267 -14.99 -8.65 14.33
C THR A 267 -14.79 -9.78 13.34
N LYS A 268 -13.90 -9.60 12.35
CA LYS A 268 -13.52 -10.70 11.46
C LYS A 268 -12.59 -11.71 12.13
N TRP A 269 -12.43 -11.69 13.45
CA TRP A 269 -11.44 -12.48 14.19
C TRP A 269 -12.04 -13.26 15.38
N LYS A 270 -11.53 -14.48 15.63
CA LYS A 270 -11.76 -15.35 16.81
C LYS A 270 -10.54 -15.29 17.74
N ALA A 271 -10.74 -15.52 19.04
CA ALA A 271 -9.66 -15.62 20.03
C ALA A 271 -8.96 -17.00 19.97
N GLU A 272 -8.18 -17.23 18.92
CA GLU A 272 -7.45 -18.49 18.67
C GLU A 272 -6.13 -18.22 17.95
N TYR A 273 -5.16 -19.13 18.04
CA TYR A 273 -3.99 -19.14 17.17
C TYR A 273 -4.32 -19.82 15.84
N CYS A 274 -3.77 -19.31 14.74
CA CYS A 274 -3.89 -19.94 13.43
C CYS A 274 -2.53 -20.13 12.79
N GLY A 275 -2.35 -21.25 12.11
CA GLY A 275 -1.18 -21.50 11.28
C GLY A 275 -1.57 -22.29 10.05
N TYR A 276 -0.82 -22.08 8.98
CA TYR A 276 -0.91 -22.88 7.77
C TYR A 276 0.48 -22.96 7.15
N TYR A 277 0.73 -24.02 6.39
CA TYR A 277 1.98 -24.20 5.68
C TYR A 277 1.71 -24.46 4.21
N GLU A 278 2.71 -24.19 3.40
CA GLU A 278 2.69 -24.41 1.96
C GLU A 278 4.09 -24.88 1.57
N CYS A 279 4.19 -26.04 0.93
CA CYS A 279 5.45 -26.55 0.43
C CYS A 279 5.26 -27.10 -0.97
N GLY A 280 6.29 -27.02 -1.78
CA GLY A 280 6.21 -27.54 -3.13
C GLY A 280 7.53 -27.50 -3.88
N VAL A 281 7.44 -27.93 -5.13
CA VAL A 281 8.56 -27.97 -6.07
C VAL A 281 8.08 -27.30 -7.35
N VAL A 282 8.90 -26.40 -7.89
CA VAL A 282 8.71 -25.78 -9.20
C VAL A 282 9.87 -26.20 -10.08
N VAL A 283 9.58 -26.61 -11.30
CA VAL A 283 10.59 -27.01 -12.29
C VAL A 283 10.38 -26.20 -13.56
N SER A 284 11.49 -25.74 -14.16
CA SER A 284 11.50 -25.26 -15.53
C SER A 284 12.38 -26.22 -16.34
N PRO A 285 11.79 -27.14 -17.13
CA PRO A 285 12.56 -28.14 -17.88
C PRO A 285 13.20 -27.60 -19.17
N LEU A 286 13.03 -26.30 -19.46
CA LEU A 286 13.62 -25.59 -20.60
C LEU A 286 13.88 -24.14 -20.15
N GLU A 287 15.06 -23.58 -20.44
CA GLU A 287 15.26 -22.13 -20.42
C GLU A 287 14.81 -21.52 -21.77
N LYS A 288 14.39 -20.25 -21.73
CA LYS A 288 14.03 -19.46 -22.90
C LYS A 288 15.25 -18.71 -23.42
#